data_AF-A0A941Y272-F1
#
_entry.id   AF-A0A941Y272-F1
#
_cell.length_a   1.000
_cell.length_b   1.000
_cell.length_c   1.000
_cell.angle_alpha   90.00
_cell.angle_beta   90.00
_cell.angle_gamma   90.00
#
_symmetry.space_group_name_H-M   'P 1'
#
loop_
_entity.id
_entity.type
_entity.pdbx_description
1 polymer ?
#
loop_
_entity_poly.entity_id
_entity_poly.type
_entity_poly.pdbx_seq_one_letter_code
_entity_poly.pdbx_strand_id
1 'polypeptide(L)'
;MALRVNEDEILQFATANDRVAGEVEAGCQPDPDLLEQMTTGYGPVGAEFTAAVAEFQTAFHQSGTALAGRYTSHAKDLRDARARYIGADQAGAEGVAGSTSA
;
A
#
# COMPACT_ATOMS: atom_id res chain seq x y z
N MET A 1 26.25 23.25 0.80
CA MET A 1 24.79 23.31 1.02
C MET A 1 24.29 21.87 0.99
N ALA A 2 24.10 21.24 2.15
CA ALA A 2 23.63 19.85 2.20
C ALA A 2 22.12 19.84 1.92
N LEU A 3 21.68 19.08 0.92
CA LEU A 3 20.28 18.70 0.80
C LEU A 3 19.95 17.88 2.05
N ARG A 4 19.42 18.53 3.11
CA ARG A 4 18.95 17.83 4.30
C ARG A 4 17.64 17.15 3.95
N VAL A 5 17.74 15.95 3.40
CA VAL A 5 16.61 15.03 3.32
C VAL A 5 16.31 14.58 4.75
N ASN A 6 15.09 14.83 5.23
CA ASN A 6 14.67 14.35 6.54
C ASN A 6 14.28 12.86 6.41
N GLU A 7 15.20 11.99 6.81
CA GLU A 7 15.01 10.54 6.72
C GLU A 7 13.81 10.03 7.52
N ASP A 8 13.54 10.65 8.66
CA ASP A 8 12.44 10.26 9.54
C ASP A 8 11.08 10.55 8.88
N GLU A 9 10.96 11.66 8.15
CA GLU A 9 9.76 11.99 7.38
C GLU A 9 9.52 10.97 6.25
N ILE A 10 10.57 10.48 5.60
CA ILE A 10 10.44 9.42 4.57
C ILE A 10 9.90 8.13 5.19
N LEU A 11 10.41 7.73 6.36
CA LEU A 11 9.92 6.54 7.05
C LEU A 11 8.48 6.71 7.54
N GLN A 12 8.14 7.87 8.11
CA GLN A 12 6.78 8.17 8.53
C GLN A 12 5.80 8.11 7.35
N PHE A 13 6.20 8.64 6.19
CA PHE A 13 5.37 8.56 5.00
C PHE A 13 5.24 7.13 4.46
N ALA A 14 6.31 6.33 4.49
CA ALA A 14 6.23 4.90 4.14
C ALA A 14 5.26 4.14 5.07
N THR A 15 5.31 4.37 6.38
CA THR A 15 4.37 3.79 7.34
C THR A 15 2.93 4.24 7.10
N ALA A 16 2.71 5.51 6.73
CA ALA A 16 1.39 5.99 6.38
C ALA A 16 0.83 5.29 5.13
N ASN A 17 1.68 5.02 4.12
CA ASN A 17 1.28 4.27 2.93
C ASN A 17 0.90 2.81 3.28
N ASP A 18 1.68 2.12 4.12
CA ASP A 18 1.31 0.77 4.57
C ASP A 18 -0.02 0.75 5.33
N ARG A 19 -0.26 1.78 6.17
CA ARG A 19 -1.54 1.91 6.88
C ARG A 19 -2.70 2.05 5.90
N VAL A 20 -2.57 2.92 4.90
CA VAL A 20 -3.61 3.10 3.88
C VAL A 20 -3.83 1.80 3.09
N ALA A 21 -2.76 1.07 2.74
CA ALA A 21 -2.88 -0.23 2.10
C ALA A 21 -3.72 -1.20 2.94
N GLY A 22 -3.44 -1.31 4.23
CA GLY A 22 -4.20 -2.15 5.15
C GLY A 22 -5.66 -1.72 5.32
N GLU A 23 -5.93 -0.41 5.39
CA GLU A 23 -7.29 0.13 5.46
C GLU A 23 -8.10 -0.20 4.18
N VAL A 24 -7.47 -0.10 3.01
CA VAL A 24 -8.08 -0.46 1.72
C VAL A 24 -8.34 -1.97 1.63
N GLU A 25 -7.38 -2.81 2.00
CA GLU A 25 -7.55 -4.27 2.00
C GLU A 25 -8.69 -4.70 2.91
N ALA A 26 -8.78 -4.12 4.11
CA ALA A 26 -9.84 -4.42 5.06
C ALA A 26 -11.22 -3.94 4.57
N GLY A 27 -11.28 -2.73 4.00
CA GLY A 27 -12.53 -2.14 3.51
C GLY A 27 -13.08 -2.77 2.23
N CYS A 28 -12.24 -3.46 1.46
CA CYS A 28 -12.61 -4.10 0.20
C CYS A 28 -12.76 -5.62 0.30
N GLN A 29 -12.96 -6.18 1.50
CA GLN A 29 -13.28 -7.59 1.65
C GLN A 29 -14.69 -7.90 1.14
N PRO A 30 -14.90 -9.01 0.40
CA PRO A 30 -16.23 -9.51 0.09
C PRO A 30 -17.00 -9.83 1.36
N ASP A 31 -18.32 -9.62 1.34
CA ASP A 31 -19.22 -9.97 2.45
C ASP A 31 -20.03 -11.22 2.05
N PRO A 32 -19.61 -12.43 2.50
CA PRO A 32 -20.29 -13.68 2.17
C PRO A 32 -21.66 -13.78 2.86
N ASP A 33 -21.83 -13.17 4.04
CA ASP A 33 -23.09 -13.22 4.80
C ASP A 33 -24.18 -12.43 4.08
N LEU A 34 -23.81 -11.31 3.43
CA LEU A 34 -24.73 -10.55 2.57
C LEU A 34 -25.23 -11.40 1.39
N LEU A 35 -24.35 -12.13 0.71
CA LEU A 35 -24.73 -12.97 -0.43
C LEU A 35 -25.64 -14.13 0.01
N GLU A 36 -25.36 -14.74 1.16
CA GLU A 36 -26.23 -15.78 1.74
C GLU A 36 -27.61 -15.21 2.06
N GLN A 37 -27.69 -14.06 2.74
CA GLN A 37 -28.95 -13.40 3.06
C GLN A 37 -29.76 -13.04 1.82
N MET A 38 -29.12 -12.56 0.76
CA MET A 38 -29.79 -12.27 -0.51
C MET A 38 -30.33 -13.55 -1.17
N THR A 39 -29.54 -14.63 -1.16
CA THR A 39 -29.95 -15.92 -1.72
C THR A 39 -31.17 -16.48 -0.98
N THR A 40 -31.16 -16.45 0.35
CA THR A 40 -32.27 -16.96 1.17
C THR A 40 -33.50 -16.04 1.12
N GLY A 41 -33.30 -14.71 1.12
CA GLY A 41 -34.38 -13.73 1.19
C GLY A 41 -35.17 -13.58 -0.11
N TYR A 42 -34.49 -13.53 -1.25
CA TYR A 42 -35.15 -13.38 -2.54
C TYR A 42 -35.44 -14.71 -3.25
N GLY A 43 -34.72 -15.79 -2.88
CA GLY A 43 -34.86 -17.09 -3.52
C GLY A 43 -34.60 -17.06 -5.02
N PRO A 44 -35.19 -17.98 -5.80
CA PRO A 44 -34.92 -18.11 -7.24
C PRO A 44 -35.25 -16.85 -8.06
N VAL A 45 -36.20 -16.03 -7.61
CA VAL A 45 -36.63 -14.82 -8.32
C VAL A 45 -35.56 -13.72 -8.26
N GLY A 46 -34.73 -13.70 -7.21
CA GLY A 46 -33.63 -12.74 -7.06
C GLY A 46 -32.26 -13.27 -7.49
N ALA A 47 -32.19 -14.38 -8.22
CA ALA A 47 -30.93 -15.02 -8.59
C ALA A 47 -30.02 -14.08 -9.40
N GLU A 48 -30.56 -13.40 -10.42
CA GLU A 48 -29.82 -12.45 -11.25
C GLU A 48 -29.28 -11.26 -10.43
N PHE A 49 -30.07 -10.75 -9.49
CA PHE A 49 -29.63 -9.66 -8.61
C PHE A 49 -28.53 -10.12 -7.65
N THR A 50 -28.64 -11.33 -7.11
CA THR A 50 -27.61 -11.92 -6.24
C THR A 50 -26.31 -12.16 -7.00
N ALA A 51 -26.40 -12.64 -8.25
CA ALA A 51 -25.24 -12.80 -9.12
C ALA A 51 -24.56 -11.45 -9.42
N ALA A 52 -25.34 -10.40 -9.70
CA ALA A 52 -24.81 -9.06 -9.93
C ALA A 52 -24.09 -8.50 -8.69
N VAL A 53 -24.62 -8.73 -7.48
CA VAL A 53 -23.93 -8.31 -6.24
C VAL A 53 -22.65 -9.11 -6.01
N ALA A 54 -22.63 -10.40 -6.30
CA ALA A 54 -21.42 -11.23 -6.21
C ALA A 54 -20.33 -10.75 -7.19
N GLU A 55 -20.71 -10.42 -8.43
CA GLU A 55 -19.79 -9.85 -9.42
C GLU A 55 -19.26 -8.49 -8.95
N PHE A 56 -20.12 -7.62 -8.42
CA PHE A 56 -19.71 -6.34 -7.86
C PHE A 56 -18.72 -6.52 -6.71
N GLN A 57 -18.99 -7.38 -5.72
CA GLN A 57 -18.08 -7.63 -4.61
C GLN A 57 -16.71 -8.16 -5.10
N THR A 58 -16.72 -9.02 -6.11
CA THR A 58 -15.49 -9.54 -6.74
C THR A 58 -14.68 -8.41 -7.38
N ALA A 59 -15.31 -7.58 -8.21
CA ALA A 59 -14.65 -6.46 -8.86
C ALA A 59 -14.15 -5.42 -7.85
N PHE A 60 -14.93 -5.14 -6.80
CA PHE A 60 -14.56 -4.24 -5.72
C PHE A 60 -13.34 -4.75 -4.95
N HIS A 61 -13.31 -6.04 -4.61
CA HIS A 61 -12.17 -6.67 -3.96
C HIS A 61 -10.89 -6.64 -4.81
N GLN A 62 -11.01 -6.95 -6.11
CA GLN A 62 -9.88 -6.86 -7.04
C GLN A 62 -9.33 -5.43 -7.15
N SER A 63 -10.22 -4.44 -7.24
CA SER A 63 -9.84 -3.03 -7.28
C SER A 63 -9.12 -2.60 -6.00
N GLY A 64 -9.67 -2.94 -4.83
CA GLY A 64 -9.05 -2.67 -3.53
C GLY A 64 -7.67 -3.30 -3.40
N THR A 65 -7.54 -4.58 -3.78
CA THR A 65 -6.25 -5.30 -3.78
C THR A 65 -5.21 -4.61 -4.67
N ALA A 66 -5.60 -4.19 -5.87
CA ALA A 66 -4.70 -3.49 -6.78
C ALA A 66 -4.27 -2.12 -6.22
N LEU A 67 -5.19 -1.39 -5.57
CA LEU A 67 -4.90 -0.10 -4.94
C LEU A 67 -3.96 -0.26 -3.74
N ALA A 68 -4.26 -1.20 -2.84
CA ALA A 68 -3.41 -1.51 -1.69
C ALA A 68 -2.00 -1.92 -2.12
N GLY A 69 -1.88 -2.76 -3.15
CA GLY A 69 -0.60 -3.14 -3.74
C GLY A 69 0.24 -1.94 -4.20
N ARG A 70 -0.38 -0.90 -4.75
CA ARG A 70 0.33 0.35 -5.12
C ARG A 70 0.86 1.09 -3.91
N TYR A 71 0.08 1.20 -2.84
CA TYR A 71 0.52 1.83 -1.59
C TYR A 71 1.68 1.06 -0.94
N THR A 72 1.58 -0.27 -0.88
CA THR A 72 2.65 -1.14 -0.38
C THR A 72 3.93 -1.02 -1.22
N SER A 73 3.81 -1.01 -2.55
CA SER A 73 4.95 -0.79 -3.44
C SER A 73 5.59 0.58 -3.22
N HIS A 74 4.78 1.62 -3.05
CA HIS A 74 5.29 2.96 -2.83
C HIS A 74 6.01 3.08 -1.48
N ALA A 75 5.48 2.48 -0.42
CA ALA A 75 6.14 2.40 0.88
C ALA A 75 7.50 1.69 0.79
N LYS A 76 7.60 0.61 -0.01
CA LYS A 76 8.87 -0.05 -0.30
C LYS A 76 9.84 0.89 -1.02
N ASP A 77 9.40 1.57 -2.07
CA ASP A 77 10.25 2.48 -2.84
C ASP A 77 10.81 3.61 -1.97
N LEU A 78 10.01 4.13 -1.02
CA LEU A 78 10.44 5.14 -0.05
C LEU A 78 11.54 4.61 0.87
N ARG A 79 11.40 3.39 1.38
CA ARG A 79 12.44 2.73 2.20
C ARG A 79 13.73 2.50 1.41
N ASP A 80 13.60 2.03 0.17
CA ASP A 80 14.73 1.79 -0.73
C ASP A 80 15.42 3.12 -1.12
N ALA A 81 14.66 4.21 -1.28
CA ALA A 81 15.20 5.54 -1.52
C ALA A 81 15.97 6.06 -0.29
N ARG A 82 15.42 5.91 0.92
CA ARG A 82 16.12 6.27 2.16
C ARG A 82 17.44 5.52 2.30
N ALA A 83 17.45 4.20 2.07
CA ALA A 83 18.66 3.39 2.16
C ALA A 83 19.76 3.88 1.19
N ARG A 84 19.37 4.26 -0.03
CA ARG A 84 20.28 4.86 -1.02
C ARG A 84 20.82 6.21 -0.58
N TYR A 85 19.98 7.06 0.03
CA TYR A 85 20.42 8.35 0.58
C TYR A 85 21.47 8.18 1.67
N ILE A 86 21.22 7.31 2.65
CA ILE A 86 22.17 7.03 3.75
C ILE A 86 23.49 6.50 3.19
N GLY A 87 23.44 5.54 2.26
CA GLY A 87 24.65 4.99 1.65
C GLY A 87 25.46 6.03 0.89
N ALA A 88 24.80 6.93 0.17
CA ALA A 88 25.47 8.02 -0.54
C ALA A 88 26.06 9.07 0.42
N ASP A 89 25.37 9.41 1.50
CA ASP A 89 25.86 10.35 2.52
C ASP A 89 27.08 9.78 3.26
N GLN A 90 27.04 8.51 3.66
CA GLN A 90 28.17 7.80 4.27
C GLN A 90 29.38 7.74 3.34
N ALA A 91 29.20 7.32 2.08
CA ALA A 91 30.29 7.26 1.11
C ALA A 91 30.88 8.67 0.81
N GLY A 92 30.03 9.70 0.77
CA GLY A 92 30.47 11.08 0.62
C GLY A 92 31.30 11.57 1.81
N ALA A 93 30.88 11.27 3.04
CA ALA A 93 31.60 11.62 4.26
C ALA A 93 32.98 10.94 4.33
N GLU A 94 33.06 9.64 4.00
CA GLU A 94 34.33 8.90 3.91
C GLU A 94 35.28 9.50 2.87
N GLY A 95 34.77 9.86 1.68
CA GLY A 95 35.56 10.48 0.62
C GLY A 95 36.15 11.85 1.02
N VAL A 96 35.36 12.67 1.72
CA VAL A 96 35.84 13.97 2.23
C VAL A 96 36.88 13.79 3.33
N ALA A 97 36.64 12.89 4.30
CA ALA A 97 37.58 12.61 5.38
C ALA A 97 38.92 12.05 4.87
N GLY A 98 38.88 11.16 3.87
CA GLY A 98 40.06 10.66 3.19
C GLY A 98 40.82 11.75 2.43
N SER A 99 40.12 12.69 1.79
CA SER A 99 40.74 13.79 1.05
C SER A 99 41.28 14.92 1.93
N THR A 100 40.89 15.01 3.20
CA THR A 100 41.48 15.96 4.18
C THR A 100 42.64 15.37 4.97
N SER A 101 42.85 14.06 4.87
CA SER A 101 43.93 13.32 5.56
C SER A 101 45.14 13.03 4.65
N ALA A 102 45.11 13.48 3.40
CA ALA A 102 46.19 13.39 2.41
C ALA A 102 46.80 14.78 2.17
#